data_AF-A0A4R5EHE8-F1
#
_entry.id   AF-A0A4R5EHE8-F1
#
_cell.length_a   1.000
_cell.length_b   1.000
_cell.length_c   1.000
_cell.angle_alpha   90.00
_cell.angle_beta   90.00
_cell.angle_gamma   90.00
#
_symmetry.space_group_name_H-M   'P 1'
#
loop_
_entity.id
_entity.type
_entity.pdbx_description
1 polymer ?
#
loop_
_entity_poly.entity_id
_entity_poly.type
_entity_poly.pdbx_seq_one_letter_code
_entity_poly.pdbx_strand_id
1 'polypeptide(L)'
;MGASMSSTFDFAGNASPNVAAFLADIAELGVTVASEQGGGSAYGMFGARSNDRYWLLPLAPRAATRAGLGLFQPASQMALCARSLADLAMRARLDRLWARGRVRLSGLPDMKVDFGQPSVAYAYFTGTAGPHRKTAIQAMASDGSILGYGKLTRNPAIAPFVAAEAAMLDRLAKVKLRSAAVPRRLSYRTGEGKVTLLVTDSRKSTASRSPTELGSAHLAFLRELEARSGRTGDPSAAQALNDRLTQAANGPVTEVWRARLRAGADALRGQMQTLRTVLTHGDFTPWNIFLDSEGLYVFDWEYAQDAYPLGYDLARFLLSRPSEMAIETQHQSVLATMSDTLFNGDRSIARNHFHLSLLMHAAFYLERATLAEDSVWDEDARYGALVDAFAQ
;
A
#
# COMPACT_ATOMS: atom_id res chain seq x y z
N MET A 1 20.76 40.08 -20.05
CA MET A 1 21.26 38.80 -20.60
C MET A 1 21.02 37.74 -19.52
N GLY A 2 19.95 36.96 -19.49
CA GLY A 2 19.28 36.29 -20.60
C GLY A 2 19.61 34.79 -20.57
N ALA A 3 19.33 34.10 -19.45
CA ALA A 3 19.41 32.65 -19.37
C ALA A 3 17.99 32.10 -19.22
N SER A 4 17.34 31.90 -20.35
CA SER A 4 16.13 31.09 -20.50
C SER A 4 16.49 29.64 -20.19
N MET A 5 16.19 29.17 -18.98
CA MET A 5 16.15 27.73 -18.69
C MET A 5 14.73 27.21 -18.96
N SER A 6 14.47 27.00 -20.25
CA SER A 6 13.45 26.06 -20.73
C SER A 6 13.94 24.64 -20.43
N SER A 7 13.64 24.11 -19.25
CA SER A 7 13.87 22.68 -18.96
C SER A 7 12.57 21.90 -19.22
N THR A 8 12.23 21.74 -20.49
CA THR A 8 11.37 20.64 -20.94
C THR A 8 12.15 19.35 -20.64
N PHE A 9 11.64 18.53 -19.72
CA PHE A 9 12.17 17.18 -19.54
C PHE A 9 11.81 16.41 -20.80
N ASP A 10 12.78 16.14 -21.65
CA ASP A 10 12.58 15.47 -22.92
C ASP A 10 12.28 13.98 -22.65
N PHE A 11 11.00 13.61 -22.78
CA PHE A 11 10.52 12.24 -22.60
C PHE A 11 11.11 11.28 -23.64
N ALA A 12 11.57 11.80 -24.78
CA ALA A 12 11.94 11.00 -25.94
C ALA A 12 13.39 10.49 -25.93
N GLY A 13 14.28 11.06 -25.11
CA GLY A 13 15.72 10.78 -25.18
C GLY A 13 16.33 10.02 -24.00
N ASN A 14 15.77 10.13 -22.79
CA ASN A 14 16.43 9.64 -21.55
C ASN A 14 15.44 9.36 -20.38
N ALA A 15 14.23 8.87 -20.68
CA ALA A 15 13.29 8.48 -19.62
C ALA A 15 13.85 7.29 -18.83
N SER A 16 13.77 7.34 -17.50
CA SER A 16 14.21 6.20 -16.68
C SER A 16 13.38 4.95 -17.03
N PRO A 17 13.93 3.73 -16.90
CA PRO A 17 13.22 2.50 -17.24
C PRO A 17 11.84 2.39 -16.57
N ASN A 18 11.69 2.94 -15.36
CA ASN A 18 10.44 2.98 -14.62
C ASN A 18 9.39 3.91 -15.27
N VAL A 19 9.82 5.04 -15.82
CA VAL A 19 8.94 5.97 -16.54
C VAL A 19 8.50 5.35 -17.87
N ALA A 20 9.40 4.69 -18.59
CA ALA A 20 9.08 3.97 -19.82
C ALA A 20 8.08 2.82 -19.56
N ALA A 21 8.29 2.04 -18.50
CA ALA A 21 7.37 0.98 -18.08
C ALA A 21 5.99 1.55 -17.75
N PHE A 22 5.91 2.64 -16.98
CA PHE A 22 4.66 3.32 -16.68
C PHE A 22 3.92 3.81 -17.94
N LEU A 23 4.63 4.45 -18.87
CA LEU A 23 4.00 4.92 -20.12
C LEU A 23 3.40 3.77 -20.91
N ALA A 24 4.14 2.66 -21.00
CA ALA A 24 3.66 1.50 -21.71
C ALA A 24 2.52 0.77 -20.94
N ASP A 25 2.40 0.95 -19.62
CA ASP A 25 1.20 0.52 -18.87
C ASP A 25 -0.03 1.31 -19.31
N ILE A 26 0.04 2.65 -19.26
CA ILE A 26 -1.12 3.50 -19.60
C ILE A 26 -1.48 3.47 -21.09
N ALA A 27 -0.53 3.10 -21.96
CA ALA A 27 -0.77 2.87 -23.39
C ALA A 27 -1.75 1.72 -23.64
N GLU A 28 -1.74 0.66 -22.81
CA GLU A 28 -2.73 -0.41 -22.87
C GLU A 28 -4.15 0.08 -22.52
N LEU A 29 -4.27 1.25 -21.87
CA LEU A 29 -5.55 1.93 -21.63
C LEU A 29 -5.88 2.98 -22.70
N GLY A 30 -5.15 2.98 -23.83
CA GLY A 30 -5.32 3.94 -24.91
C GLY A 30 -4.76 5.34 -24.62
N VAL A 31 -3.89 5.48 -23.62
CA VAL A 31 -3.27 6.76 -23.26
C VAL A 31 -1.84 6.82 -23.79
N THR A 32 -1.56 7.77 -24.69
CA THR A 32 -0.25 7.92 -25.32
C THR A 32 0.33 9.30 -25.11
N VAL A 33 1.66 9.43 -25.17
CA VAL A 33 2.32 10.74 -25.14
C VAL A 33 2.05 11.45 -26.47
N ALA A 34 1.46 12.64 -26.40
CA ALA A 34 1.18 13.48 -27.56
C ALA A 34 2.40 14.37 -27.88
N SER A 35 2.60 14.66 -29.17
CA SER A 35 3.56 15.69 -29.58
C SER A 35 3.10 17.07 -29.12
N GLU A 36 4.02 18.03 -29.00
CA GLU A 36 3.68 19.40 -28.55
C GLU A 36 2.62 20.08 -29.42
N GLN A 37 2.52 19.70 -30.69
CA GLN A 37 1.53 20.22 -31.64
C GLN A 37 0.25 19.35 -31.76
N GLY A 38 0.22 18.14 -31.19
CA GLY A 38 -0.75 17.08 -31.50
C GLY A 38 -2.03 17.02 -30.66
N GLY A 39 -2.48 18.13 -30.05
CA GLY A 39 -3.63 18.08 -29.13
C GLY A 39 -3.29 17.37 -27.80
N GLY A 40 -4.29 17.00 -26.99
CA GLY A 40 -4.10 16.30 -25.71
C GLY A 40 -4.20 17.15 -24.43
N SER A 41 -4.30 16.48 -23.28
CA SER A 41 -4.39 17.12 -21.96
C SER A 41 -2.99 17.32 -21.37
N ALA A 42 -2.74 18.49 -20.77
CA ALA A 42 -1.46 18.80 -20.17
C ALA A 42 -1.37 18.25 -18.74
N TYR A 43 -0.25 17.62 -18.41
CA TYR A 43 0.05 17.06 -17.11
C TYR A 43 1.32 17.68 -16.53
N GLY A 44 1.27 18.03 -15.25
CA GLY A 44 2.45 18.37 -14.47
C GLY A 44 3.06 17.10 -13.89
N MET A 45 4.38 16.97 -14.01
CA MET A 45 5.12 15.84 -13.42
C MET A 45 5.98 16.31 -12.26
N PHE A 46 6.06 15.50 -11.21
CA PHE A 46 7.07 15.65 -10.18
C PHE A 46 7.53 14.29 -9.67
N GLY A 47 8.81 14.21 -9.31
CA GLY A 47 9.44 12.99 -8.81
C GLY A 47 9.84 13.10 -7.34
N ALA A 48 9.95 11.95 -6.67
CA ALA A 48 10.62 11.88 -5.37
C ALA A 48 12.12 12.21 -5.53
N ARG A 49 12.73 12.81 -4.50
CA ARG A 49 14.17 13.16 -4.54
C ARG A 49 15.10 11.96 -4.46
N SER A 50 14.64 10.86 -3.88
CA SER A 50 15.47 9.73 -3.47
C SER A 50 15.27 8.46 -4.32
N ASN A 51 14.20 8.38 -5.11
CA ASN A 51 13.85 7.16 -5.85
C ASN A 51 13.05 7.50 -7.12
N ASP A 52 13.07 6.59 -8.10
CA ASP A 52 12.28 6.63 -9.34
C ASP A 52 10.77 6.43 -9.09
N ARG A 53 10.15 7.47 -8.51
CA ARG A 53 8.72 7.55 -8.24
C ARG A 53 8.21 8.87 -8.76
N TYR A 54 7.23 8.84 -9.66
CA TYR A 54 6.69 10.02 -10.30
C TYR A 54 5.18 10.09 -10.13
N TRP A 55 4.69 11.32 -9.99
CA TRP A 55 3.28 11.66 -10.01
C TRP A 55 3.01 12.54 -11.22
N LEU A 56 1.95 12.21 -11.95
CA LEU A 56 1.46 13.00 -13.07
C LEU A 56 0.06 13.50 -12.71
N LEU A 57 -0.09 14.82 -12.62
CA LEU A 57 -1.35 15.47 -12.28
C LEU A 57 -1.89 16.24 -13.47
N PRO A 58 -3.21 16.19 -13.74
CA PRO A 58 -3.79 16.97 -14.81
C PRO A 58 -3.69 18.45 -14.46
N LEU A 59 -3.29 19.31 -15.40
CA LEU A 59 -3.21 20.77 -15.19
C LEU A 59 -4.56 21.48 -15.36
N ALA A 60 -5.58 20.76 -15.85
CA ALA A 60 -6.95 21.23 -15.93
C ALA A 60 -7.93 20.04 -15.83
N PRO A 61 -9.12 20.22 -15.23
CA PRO A 61 -9.55 21.41 -14.48
C PRO A 61 -8.80 21.52 -13.14
N ARG A 62 -8.69 22.75 -12.60
CA ARG A 62 -7.90 23.02 -11.37
C ARG A 62 -8.34 22.20 -10.17
N ALA A 63 -9.62 21.94 -10.05
CA ALA A 63 -10.15 21.15 -8.94
C ALA A 63 -9.61 19.71 -8.98
N ALA A 64 -9.51 19.10 -10.17
CA ALA A 64 -8.87 17.80 -10.37
C ALA A 64 -7.36 17.85 -10.12
N THR A 65 -6.65 18.93 -10.46
CA THR A 65 -5.23 19.09 -10.11
C THR A 65 -5.02 19.02 -8.59
N ARG A 66 -5.85 19.75 -7.83
CA ARG A 66 -5.77 19.78 -6.36
C ARG A 66 -6.12 18.44 -5.74
N ALA A 67 -7.19 17.82 -6.22
CA ALA A 67 -7.60 16.49 -5.78
C ALA A 67 -6.55 15.42 -6.11
N GLY A 68 -5.82 15.57 -7.23
CA GLY A 68 -4.73 14.71 -7.65
C GLY A 68 -3.59 14.61 -6.63
N LEU A 69 -3.39 15.63 -5.78
CA LEU A 69 -2.48 15.54 -4.64
C LEU A 69 -2.91 14.52 -3.58
N GLY A 70 -4.17 14.07 -3.59
CA GLY A 70 -4.65 12.98 -2.73
C GLY A 70 -3.92 11.65 -2.98
N LEU A 71 -3.35 11.47 -4.18
CA LEU A 71 -2.50 10.33 -4.54
C LEU A 71 -1.12 10.41 -3.88
N PHE A 72 -0.70 11.61 -3.45
CA PHE A 72 0.48 11.80 -2.62
C PHE A 72 0.11 11.66 -1.14
N GLN A 73 0.45 10.52 -0.53
CA GLN A 73 0.29 10.26 0.90
C GLN A 73 1.63 10.43 1.61
N PRO A 74 1.98 11.64 2.09
CA PRO A 74 3.24 11.87 2.77
C PRO A 74 3.28 11.16 4.13
N ALA A 75 4.25 10.27 4.32
CA ALA A 75 4.50 9.60 5.59
C ALA A 75 5.41 10.38 6.55
N SER A 76 6.08 11.44 6.07
CA SER A 76 7.00 12.27 6.87
C SER A 76 6.51 13.71 7.03
N GLN A 77 6.89 14.36 8.12
CA GLN A 77 6.56 15.78 8.39
C GLN A 77 7.05 16.72 7.29
N MET A 78 8.23 16.44 6.70
CA MET A 78 8.76 17.21 5.58
C MET A 78 7.93 17.03 4.30
N ALA A 79 7.42 15.82 4.05
CA ALA A 79 6.54 15.54 2.92
C ALA A 79 5.13 16.14 3.14
N LEU A 80 4.67 16.23 4.40
CA LEU A 80 3.45 16.96 4.78
C LEU A 80 3.59 18.47 4.52
N CYS A 81 4.70 19.08 4.92
CA CYS A 81 5.00 20.48 4.61
C CYS A 81 5.11 20.74 3.10
N ALA A 82 5.74 19.84 2.34
CA ALA A 82 5.80 19.93 0.89
C ALA A 82 4.39 19.87 0.26
N ARG A 83 3.49 19.00 0.77
CA ARG A 83 2.09 18.92 0.34
C ARG A 83 1.28 20.19 0.69
N SER A 84 1.56 20.82 1.82
CA SER A 84 0.90 22.08 2.21
C SER A 84 1.37 23.26 1.36
N LEU A 85 2.68 23.37 1.11
CA LEU A 85 3.26 24.40 0.23
C LEU A 85 2.78 24.25 -1.21
N ALA A 86 2.66 23.01 -1.65
CA ALA A 86 2.04 22.60 -2.89
C ALA A 86 0.58 23.05 -3.06
N ASP A 87 -0.29 22.75 -2.10
CA ASP A 87 -1.69 23.21 -2.12
C ASP A 87 -1.77 24.73 -2.08
N LEU A 88 -0.91 25.38 -1.28
CA LEU A 88 -0.85 26.85 -1.21
C LEU A 88 -0.40 27.46 -2.55
N ALA A 89 0.63 26.91 -3.19
CA ALA A 89 1.11 27.36 -4.50
C ALA A 89 0.03 27.21 -5.59
N MET A 90 -0.76 26.13 -5.55
CA MET A 90 -1.89 25.95 -6.47
C MET A 90 -3.03 26.93 -6.19
N ARG A 91 -3.35 27.22 -4.92
CA ARG A 91 -4.31 28.27 -4.56
C ARG A 91 -3.83 29.65 -5.01
N ALA A 92 -2.52 29.90 -4.91
CA ALA A 92 -1.87 31.15 -5.28
C ALA A 92 -1.59 31.31 -6.78
N ARG A 93 -1.98 30.34 -7.63
CA ARG A 93 -1.77 30.36 -9.10
C ARG A 93 -0.30 30.41 -9.51
N LEU A 94 0.56 29.80 -8.71
CA LEU A 94 1.99 29.61 -9.00
C LEU A 94 2.28 28.18 -9.48
N ASP A 95 1.27 27.50 -10.01
CA ASP A 95 1.31 26.13 -10.54
C ASP A 95 2.40 25.93 -11.60
N ARG A 96 2.74 27.00 -12.33
CA ARG A 96 3.81 27.02 -13.34
C ARG A 96 5.22 26.81 -12.78
N LEU A 97 5.46 27.03 -11.49
CA LEU A 97 6.78 26.96 -10.87
C LEU A 97 7.12 25.58 -10.28
N TRP A 98 6.13 24.69 -10.13
CA TRP A 98 6.31 23.45 -9.35
C TRP A 98 6.41 22.17 -10.21
N ALA A 99 5.77 22.10 -11.37
CA ALA A 99 5.90 20.94 -12.26
C ALA A 99 7.28 20.93 -12.93
N ARG A 100 8.18 20.03 -12.50
CA ARG A 100 9.42 19.72 -13.22
C ARG A 100 9.04 18.84 -14.42
N GLY A 101 8.91 19.47 -15.58
CA GLY A 101 8.50 18.79 -16.81
C GLY A 101 6.98 18.81 -16.99
N ARG A 102 6.58 19.00 -18.25
CA ARG A 102 5.19 18.93 -18.70
C ARG A 102 5.10 17.81 -19.72
N VAL A 103 4.09 16.97 -19.57
CA VAL A 103 3.77 15.92 -20.53
C VAL A 103 2.39 16.20 -21.08
N ARG A 104 2.22 15.96 -22.38
CA ARG A 104 0.89 15.97 -22.99
C ARG A 104 0.47 14.53 -23.20
N LEU A 105 -0.69 14.17 -22.67
CA LEU A 105 -1.28 12.85 -22.87
C LEU A 105 -2.48 12.96 -23.79
N SER A 106 -2.51 12.13 -24.83
CA SER A 106 -3.67 11.91 -25.70
C SER A 106 -4.43 10.67 -25.23
N GLY A 107 -5.73 10.65 -25.47
CA GLY A 107 -6.61 9.59 -24.97
C GLY A 107 -6.95 9.74 -23.49
N LEU A 108 -7.87 8.89 -23.03
CA LEU A 108 -8.26 8.75 -21.64
C LEU A 108 -8.47 7.26 -21.36
N PRO A 109 -8.12 6.77 -20.16
CA PRO A 109 -8.51 5.44 -19.74
C PRO A 109 -10.02 5.26 -19.89
N ASP A 110 -10.43 4.11 -20.44
CA ASP A 110 -11.83 3.71 -20.51
C ASP A 110 -12.33 3.21 -19.14
N MET A 111 -12.29 4.11 -18.16
CA MET A 111 -12.77 3.90 -16.80
C MET A 111 -14.00 4.76 -16.48
N LYS A 112 -14.44 5.61 -17.42
CA LYS A 112 -15.58 6.51 -17.21
C LYS A 112 -16.87 5.74 -16.93
N VAL A 113 -17.05 4.62 -17.65
CA VAL A 113 -18.19 3.70 -17.49
C VAL A 113 -18.19 3.10 -16.09
N ASP A 114 -17.02 2.72 -15.56
CA ASP A 114 -16.89 2.13 -14.21
C ASP A 114 -17.42 3.08 -13.12
N PHE A 115 -17.24 4.40 -13.29
CA PHE A 115 -17.66 5.42 -12.33
C PHE A 115 -19.04 6.02 -12.61
N GLY A 116 -19.69 5.66 -13.73
CA GLY A 116 -20.99 6.24 -14.12
C GLY A 116 -20.95 7.76 -14.36
N GLN A 117 -19.80 8.30 -14.78
CA GLN A 117 -19.59 9.74 -14.96
C GLN A 117 -19.29 10.09 -16.43
N PRO A 118 -19.86 11.18 -16.98
CA PRO A 118 -19.67 11.55 -18.37
C PRO A 118 -18.24 12.06 -18.66
N SER A 119 -17.58 12.62 -17.65
CA SER A 119 -16.23 13.15 -17.76
C SER A 119 -15.44 12.87 -16.48
N VAL A 120 -14.22 12.37 -16.66
CA VAL A 120 -13.30 11.99 -15.59
C VAL A 120 -11.92 12.53 -15.94
N ALA A 121 -11.30 13.22 -14.98
CA ALA A 121 -9.89 13.55 -15.00
C ALA A 121 -9.09 12.49 -14.24
N TYR A 122 -7.86 12.21 -14.66
CA TYR A 122 -7.03 11.18 -14.06
C TYR A 122 -5.73 11.79 -13.53
N ALA A 123 -5.28 11.31 -12.37
CA ALA A 123 -3.91 11.48 -11.91
C ALA A 123 -3.24 10.12 -11.85
N TYR A 124 -1.92 10.08 -12.06
CA TYR A 124 -1.17 8.84 -12.12
C TYR A 124 -0.01 8.85 -11.13
N PHE A 125 0.29 7.67 -10.60
CA PHE A 125 1.47 7.39 -9.80
C PHE A 125 2.15 6.14 -10.36
N THR A 126 3.44 6.25 -10.65
CA THR A 126 4.26 5.17 -11.25
C THR A 126 4.53 3.99 -10.32
N GLY A 127 3.86 3.94 -9.16
CA GLY A 127 4.05 2.93 -8.13
C GLY A 127 5.21 3.24 -7.17
N THR A 128 5.13 2.64 -5.98
CA THR A 128 6.23 2.64 -5.01
C THR A 128 7.36 1.76 -5.52
N ALA A 129 8.60 2.19 -5.33
CA ALA A 129 9.75 1.38 -5.69
C ALA A 129 9.72 0.03 -4.95
N GLY A 130 10.05 -1.05 -5.65
CA GLY A 130 10.10 -2.39 -5.11
C GLY A 130 9.46 -3.43 -6.03
N PRO A 131 9.51 -4.71 -5.64
CA PRO A 131 9.13 -5.81 -6.52
C PRO A 131 7.66 -5.81 -6.92
N HIS A 132 6.77 -5.40 -6.01
CA HIS A 132 5.33 -5.29 -6.25
C HIS A 132 4.89 -3.93 -6.82
N ARG A 133 5.75 -3.27 -7.60
CA ARG A 133 5.41 -1.99 -8.23
C ARG A 133 4.23 -2.19 -9.18
N LYS A 134 3.22 -1.33 -9.03
CA LYS A 134 2.03 -1.26 -9.86
C LYS A 134 1.66 0.20 -10.13
N THR A 135 1.15 0.47 -11.32
CA THR A 135 0.69 1.81 -11.70
C THR A 135 -0.63 2.09 -10.99
N ALA A 136 -0.69 3.18 -10.23
CA ALA A 136 -1.90 3.62 -9.56
C ALA A 136 -2.51 4.82 -10.29
N ILE A 137 -3.81 4.77 -10.51
CA ILE A 137 -4.60 5.78 -11.22
C ILE A 137 -5.64 6.32 -10.23
N GLN A 138 -5.74 7.64 -10.08
CA GLN A 138 -6.84 8.27 -9.35
C GLN A 138 -7.80 8.91 -10.33
N ALA A 139 -9.06 8.50 -10.30
CA ALA A 139 -10.14 9.08 -11.10
C ALA A 139 -10.85 10.18 -10.31
N MET A 140 -11.12 11.31 -10.97
CA MET A 140 -11.73 12.48 -10.35
C MET A 140 -12.79 13.08 -11.28
N ALA A 141 -13.89 13.56 -10.71
CA ALA A 141 -14.85 14.39 -11.42
C ALA A 141 -14.29 15.79 -11.69
N SER A 142 -14.97 16.55 -12.56
CA SER A 142 -14.53 17.90 -12.95
C SER A 142 -14.48 18.91 -11.80
N ASP A 143 -15.26 18.68 -10.74
CA ASP A 143 -15.30 19.45 -9.50
C ASP A 143 -14.19 19.06 -8.49
N GLY A 144 -13.36 18.07 -8.83
CA GLY A 144 -12.30 17.54 -7.97
C GLY A 144 -12.75 16.45 -7.00
N SER A 145 -14.00 16.00 -7.02
CA SER A 145 -14.44 14.86 -6.24
C SER A 145 -13.68 13.60 -6.67
N ILE A 146 -13.03 12.90 -5.72
CA ILE A 146 -12.33 11.64 -6.00
C ILE A 146 -13.38 10.55 -6.17
N LEU A 147 -13.40 9.93 -7.35
CA LEU A 147 -14.37 8.88 -7.69
C LEU A 147 -13.88 7.50 -7.26
N GLY A 148 -12.55 7.30 -7.31
CA GLY A 148 -11.94 6.03 -6.98
C GLY A 148 -10.57 5.85 -7.59
N TYR A 149 -10.10 4.60 -7.60
CA TYR A 149 -8.74 4.23 -7.95
C TYR A 149 -8.68 3.08 -8.96
N GLY A 150 -7.68 3.13 -9.83
CA GLY A 150 -7.28 2.04 -10.71
C GLY A 150 -5.92 1.49 -10.29
N LYS A 151 -5.77 0.17 -10.20
CA LYS A 151 -4.49 -0.51 -10.00
C LYS A 151 -4.19 -1.33 -11.26
N LEU A 152 -3.11 -0.95 -11.93
CA LEU A 152 -2.74 -1.43 -13.25
C LEU A 152 -1.38 -2.11 -13.21
N THR A 153 -1.28 -3.30 -13.80
CA THR A 153 -0.01 -3.98 -14.00
C THR A 153 0.00 -4.78 -15.30
N ARG A 154 1.14 -4.75 -16.00
CA ARG A 154 1.46 -5.67 -17.09
C ARG A 154 2.44 -6.76 -16.65
N ASN A 155 2.91 -6.72 -15.41
CA ASN A 155 3.83 -7.72 -14.88
C ASN A 155 3.03 -8.96 -14.43
N PRO A 156 3.22 -10.14 -15.06
CA PRO A 156 2.51 -11.36 -14.70
C PRO A 156 2.82 -11.81 -13.26
N ALA A 157 3.98 -11.46 -12.69
CA ALA A 157 4.28 -11.74 -11.29
C ALA A 157 3.42 -10.92 -10.31
N ILE A 158 2.91 -9.76 -10.74
CA ILE A 158 2.12 -8.83 -9.90
C ILE A 158 0.61 -8.99 -10.13
N ALA A 159 0.20 -9.51 -11.29
CA ALA A 159 -1.20 -9.79 -11.60
C ALA A 159 -1.94 -10.61 -10.50
N PRO A 160 -1.33 -11.64 -9.87
CA PRO A 160 -1.95 -12.37 -8.77
C PRO A 160 -2.31 -11.51 -7.55
N PHE A 161 -1.50 -10.49 -7.21
CA PHE A 161 -1.79 -9.60 -6.07
C PHE A 161 -2.99 -8.69 -6.37
N VAL A 162 -3.09 -8.18 -7.59
CA VAL A 162 -4.25 -7.38 -8.03
C VAL A 162 -5.52 -8.25 -8.09
N ALA A 163 -5.39 -9.50 -8.52
CA ALA A 163 -6.49 -10.48 -8.49
C ALA A 163 -6.92 -10.82 -7.06
N ALA A 164 -5.96 -11.02 -6.16
CA ALA A 164 -6.22 -11.32 -4.75
C ALA A 164 -6.98 -10.18 -4.07
N GLU A 165 -6.60 -8.92 -4.33
CA GLU A 165 -7.34 -7.76 -3.82
C GLU A 165 -8.78 -7.74 -4.36
N ALA A 166 -8.97 -7.94 -5.66
CA ALA A 166 -10.31 -7.96 -6.26
C ALA A 166 -11.22 -9.02 -5.60
N ALA A 167 -10.69 -10.23 -5.38
CA ALA A 167 -11.39 -11.32 -4.71
C ALA A 167 -11.67 -11.01 -3.23
N MET A 168 -10.71 -10.38 -2.54
CA MET A 168 -10.86 -10.01 -1.13
C MET A 168 -11.94 -8.94 -0.95
N LEU A 169 -11.99 -7.93 -1.82
CA LEU A 169 -13.04 -6.91 -1.77
C LEU A 169 -14.45 -7.50 -1.98
N ASP A 170 -14.60 -8.45 -2.92
CA ASP A 170 -15.85 -9.18 -3.12
C ASP A 170 -16.27 -10.00 -1.89
N ARG A 171 -15.29 -10.56 -1.16
CA ARG A 171 -15.54 -11.28 0.10
C ARG A 171 -15.93 -10.32 1.22
N LEU A 172 -15.21 -9.22 1.41
CA LEU A 172 -15.50 -8.23 2.45
C LEU A 172 -16.88 -7.58 2.28
N ALA A 173 -17.32 -7.38 1.03
CA ALA A 173 -18.68 -6.93 0.73
C ALA A 173 -19.76 -7.88 1.28
N LYS A 174 -19.47 -9.19 1.37
CA LYS A 174 -20.37 -10.20 1.97
C LYS A 174 -20.28 -10.22 3.49
N VAL A 175 -19.10 -9.98 4.07
CA VAL A 175 -18.88 -9.91 5.52
C VAL A 175 -19.63 -8.71 6.14
N LYS A 176 -19.73 -7.60 5.41
CA LYS A 176 -20.39 -6.35 5.83
C LYS A 176 -19.84 -5.84 7.17
N LEU A 177 -18.56 -5.48 7.15
CA LEU A 177 -17.91 -4.81 8.28
C LEU A 177 -18.66 -3.53 8.64
N ARG A 178 -18.79 -3.26 9.93
CA ARG A 178 -19.49 -2.11 10.52
C ARG A 178 -18.53 -1.08 11.09
N SER A 179 -17.37 -1.50 11.57
CA SER A 179 -16.37 -0.60 12.18
C SER A 179 -15.50 0.13 11.17
N ALA A 180 -15.47 -0.34 9.91
CA ALA A 180 -14.74 0.30 8.83
C ALA A 180 -15.39 0.06 7.48
N ALA A 181 -15.30 1.05 6.60
CA ALA A 181 -15.57 0.91 5.19
C ALA A 181 -14.32 0.38 4.45
N VAL A 182 -14.55 -0.30 3.33
CA VAL A 182 -13.51 -0.78 2.41
C VAL A 182 -13.92 -0.43 0.98
N PRO A 183 -12.97 -0.32 0.02
CA PRO A 183 -13.31 -0.08 -1.37
C PRO A 183 -14.25 -1.14 -1.93
N ARG A 184 -15.24 -0.72 -2.70
CA ARG A 184 -16.02 -1.64 -3.53
C ARG A 184 -15.31 -1.83 -4.86
N ARG A 185 -15.23 -3.08 -5.31
CA ARG A 185 -14.81 -3.40 -6.66
C ARG A 185 -15.87 -2.90 -7.66
N LEU A 186 -15.47 -1.99 -8.54
CA LEU A 186 -16.30 -1.50 -9.64
C LEU A 186 -16.13 -2.39 -10.87
N SER A 187 -14.87 -2.67 -11.23
CA SER A 187 -14.54 -3.60 -12.29
C SER A 187 -13.19 -4.26 -12.05
N TYR A 188 -13.02 -5.43 -12.66
CA TYR A 188 -11.76 -6.15 -12.72
C TYR A 188 -11.61 -6.69 -14.13
N ARG A 189 -10.52 -6.32 -14.80
CA ARG A 189 -10.25 -6.63 -16.21
C ARG A 189 -8.92 -7.33 -16.32
N THR A 190 -8.93 -8.46 -17.00
CA THR A 190 -7.75 -9.17 -17.49
C THR A 190 -7.85 -9.17 -19.02
N GLY A 191 -6.96 -8.44 -19.70
CA GLY A 191 -6.86 -8.56 -21.16
C GLY A 191 -6.32 -9.93 -21.56
N GLU A 192 -6.22 -10.23 -22.87
CA GLU A 192 -5.56 -11.43 -23.42
C GLU A 192 -4.06 -11.50 -23.04
N GLY A 193 -3.75 -11.70 -21.75
CA GLY A 193 -2.40 -11.79 -21.20
C GLY A 193 -1.61 -10.48 -21.08
N LYS A 194 -2.12 -9.33 -21.55
CA LYS A 194 -1.31 -8.08 -21.61
C LYS A 194 -1.41 -7.17 -20.40
N VAL A 195 -2.55 -7.14 -19.70
CA VAL A 195 -2.77 -6.19 -18.61
C VAL A 195 -3.80 -6.68 -17.61
N THR A 196 -3.56 -6.40 -16.33
CA THR A 196 -4.52 -6.58 -15.23
C THR A 196 -4.86 -5.21 -14.66
N LEU A 197 -6.16 -4.91 -14.60
CA LEU A 197 -6.69 -3.66 -14.07
C LEU A 197 -7.82 -3.91 -13.07
N LEU A 198 -7.62 -3.49 -11.83
CA LEU A 198 -8.65 -3.40 -10.80
C LEU A 198 -9.11 -1.95 -10.66
N VAL A 199 -10.42 -1.70 -10.73
CA VAL A 199 -11.03 -0.40 -10.46
C VAL A 199 -11.91 -0.47 -9.23
N THR A 200 -11.73 0.46 -8.31
CA THR A 200 -12.48 0.56 -7.05
C THR A 200 -13.04 1.96 -6.84
N ASP A 201 -14.12 2.07 -6.07
CA ASP A 201 -14.57 3.38 -5.56
C ASP A 201 -13.69 3.86 -4.40
N SER A 202 -13.92 5.11 -3.99
CA SER A 202 -13.31 5.63 -2.78
C SER A 202 -14.19 6.67 -2.10
N ARG A 203 -14.10 6.71 -0.78
CA ARG A 203 -14.63 7.82 0.05
C ARG A 203 -13.60 8.90 0.34
N LYS A 204 -12.40 8.77 -0.23
CA LYS A 204 -11.30 9.70 0.06
C LYS A 204 -11.65 11.09 -0.43
N SER A 205 -11.38 12.08 0.40
CA SER A 205 -11.56 13.49 0.06
C SER A 205 -10.39 14.31 0.60
N THR A 206 -10.37 15.61 0.29
CA THR A 206 -9.41 16.54 0.89
C THR A 206 -9.59 16.72 2.40
N ALA A 207 -10.74 16.31 2.96
CA ALA A 207 -11.02 16.35 4.39
C ALA A 207 -10.55 15.10 5.14
N SER A 208 -10.24 14.00 4.42
CA SER A 208 -9.80 12.74 5.02
C SER A 208 -8.47 12.90 5.76
N ARG A 209 -8.34 12.22 6.90
CA ARG A 209 -7.13 12.24 7.75
C ARG A 209 -6.56 10.84 7.87
N SER A 210 -5.25 10.67 7.79
CA SER A 210 -4.58 9.39 8.00
C SER A 210 -3.86 9.42 9.34
N PRO A 211 -4.52 9.04 10.45
CA PRO A 211 -3.89 9.05 11.77
C PRO A 211 -2.72 8.07 11.80
N THR A 212 -1.61 8.52 12.37
CA THR A 212 -0.40 7.70 12.54
C THR A 212 -0.32 7.03 13.92
N GLU A 213 -1.27 7.35 14.79
CA GLU A 213 -1.39 6.81 16.14
C GLU A 213 -2.55 5.82 16.22
N LEU A 214 -2.37 4.79 17.05
CA LEU A 214 -3.40 3.80 17.31
C LEU A 214 -4.56 4.47 18.05
N GLY A 215 -5.79 4.08 17.71
CA GLY A 215 -7.00 4.74 18.21
C GLY A 215 -8.18 3.78 18.24
N SER A 216 -9.28 4.22 18.83
CA SER A 216 -10.47 3.39 19.05
C SER A 216 -11.05 2.82 17.75
N ALA A 217 -11.05 3.59 16.66
CA ALA A 217 -11.54 3.14 15.36
C ALA A 217 -10.69 1.97 14.79
N HIS A 218 -9.36 2.04 14.93
CA HIS A 218 -8.45 0.98 14.52
C HIS A 218 -8.71 -0.30 15.33
N LEU A 219 -8.83 -0.17 16.66
CA LEU A 219 -9.08 -1.31 17.54
C LEU A 219 -10.46 -1.93 17.31
N ALA A 220 -11.49 -1.11 17.06
CA ALA A 220 -12.83 -1.60 16.72
C ALA A 220 -12.80 -2.44 15.43
N PHE A 221 -12.03 -2.00 14.42
CA PHE A 221 -11.83 -2.74 13.19
C PHE A 221 -11.10 -4.07 13.37
N LEU A 222 -9.98 -4.08 14.09
CA LEU A 222 -9.22 -5.31 14.34
C LEU A 222 -10.05 -6.32 15.15
N ARG A 223 -10.83 -5.86 16.13
CA ARG A 223 -11.76 -6.70 16.91
C ARG A 223 -12.93 -7.21 16.08
N GLU A 224 -13.46 -6.42 15.14
CA GLU A 224 -14.50 -6.92 14.24
C GLU A 224 -13.93 -8.00 13.31
N LEU A 225 -12.73 -7.82 12.75
CA LEU A 225 -12.09 -8.87 11.94
C LEU A 225 -11.91 -10.15 12.75
N GLU A 226 -11.41 -10.06 13.98
CA GLU A 226 -11.32 -11.21 14.89
C GLU A 226 -12.68 -11.86 15.12
N ALA A 227 -13.73 -11.08 15.42
CA ALA A 227 -15.06 -11.62 15.69
C ALA A 227 -15.69 -12.32 14.46
N ARG A 228 -15.36 -11.88 13.24
CA ARG A 228 -15.91 -12.43 11.99
C ARG A 228 -15.15 -13.61 11.42
N SER A 229 -13.87 -13.74 11.74
CA SER A 229 -12.96 -14.69 11.08
C SER A 229 -12.13 -15.54 12.04
N GLY A 230 -12.18 -15.23 13.33
CA GLY A 230 -11.34 -15.82 14.35
C GLY A 230 -11.56 -17.32 14.53
N ARG A 231 -10.47 -18.08 14.54
CA ARG A 231 -10.46 -19.52 14.86
C ARG A 231 -9.35 -19.80 15.87
N THR A 232 -9.62 -20.68 16.83
CA THR A 232 -8.62 -21.10 17.81
C THR A 232 -8.33 -22.58 17.62
N GLY A 233 -7.05 -22.95 17.62
CA GLY A 233 -6.62 -24.34 17.58
C GLY A 233 -6.93 -25.06 16.27
N ASP A 234 -7.04 -24.33 15.14
CA ASP A 234 -7.25 -24.91 13.81
C ASP A 234 -5.95 -25.58 13.33
N PRO A 235 -5.87 -26.92 13.23
CA PRO A 235 -4.64 -27.60 12.86
C PRO A 235 -4.20 -27.28 11.43
N SER A 236 -5.15 -27.01 10.54
CA SER A 236 -4.85 -26.67 9.14
C SER A 236 -4.20 -25.29 9.03
N ALA A 237 -4.69 -24.31 9.81
CA ALA A 237 -4.11 -22.98 9.91
C ALA A 237 -2.69 -23.05 10.47
N ALA A 238 -2.51 -23.78 11.56
CA ALA A 238 -1.21 -23.92 12.20
C ALA A 238 -0.19 -24.64 11.30
N GLN A 239 -0.62 -25.67 10.55
CA GLN A 239 0.23 -26.34 9.56
C GLN A 239 0.61 -25.37 8.43
N ALA A 240 -0.33 -24.60 7.88
CA ALA A 240 -0.05 -23.64 6.81
C ALA A 240 0.95 -22.55 7.22
N LEU A 241 0.87 -22.06 8.47
CA LEU A 241 1.84 -21.11 9.01
C LEU A 241 3.23 -21.73 9.18
N ASN A 242 3.30 -22.97 9.67
CA ASN A 242 4.55 -23.71 9.78
C ASN A 242 5.19 -23.98 8.40
N ASP A 243 4.37 -24.35 7.40
CA ASP A 243 4.82 -24.59 6.03
C ASP A 243 5.37 -23.31 5.41
N ARG A 244 4.72 -22.17 5.65
CA ARG A 244 5.20 -20.87 5.18
C ARG A 244 6.55 -20.48 5.80
N LEU A 245 6.75 -20.71 7.10
CA LEU A 245 8.05 -20.50 7.74
C LEU A 245 9.13 -21.42 7.16
N THR A 246 8.78 -22.69 6.97
CA THR A 246 9.70 -23.69 6.43
C THR A 246 10.09 -23.36 4.99
N GLN A 247 9.14 -22.96 4.16
CA GLN A 247 9.37 -22.52 2.79
C GLN A 247 10.29 -21.28 2.77
N ALA A 248 10.02 -20.28 3.60
CA ALA A 248 10.87 -19.09 3.70
C ALA A 248 12.30 -19.44 4.14
N ALA A 249 12.46 -20.36 5.10
CA ALA A 249 13.77 -20.80 5.58
C ALA A 249 14.59 -21.56 4.52
N ASN A 250 13.90 -22.27 3.64
CA ASN A 250 14.49 -23.01 2.52
C ASN A 250 14.72 -22.12 1.28
N GLY A 251 14.21 -20.89 1.27
CA GLY A 251 14.44 -19.90 0.24
C GLY A 251 15.86 -19.30 0.28
N PRO A 252 16.13 -18.32 -0.61
CA PRO A 252 17.42 -17.64 -0.67
C PRO A 252 17.53 -16.57 0.43
N VAL A 253 17.62 -17.03 1.68
CA VAL A 253 17.80 -16.19 2.88
C VAL A 253 19.19 -16.41 3.49
N THR A 254 19.66 -15.45 4.29
CA THR A 254 20.91 -15.60 5.05
C THR A 254 20.79 -16.73 6.07
N GLU A 255 21.92 -17.31 6.49
CA GLU A 255 21.91 -18.38 7.51
C GLU A 255 21.32 -17.90 8.84
N VAL A 256 21.50 -16.61 9.17
CA VAL A 256 20.90 -16.00 10.37
C VAL A 256 19.37 -16.02 10.27
N TRP A 257 18.79 -15.62 9.14
CA TRP A 257 17.34 -15.69 8.95
C TRP A 257 16.82 -17.12 8.87
N ARG A 258 17.56 -18.02 8.23
CA ARG A 258 17.23 -19.44 8.21
C ARG A 258 17.12 -20.00 9.64
N ALA A 259 18.07 -19.68 10.51
CA ALA A 259 18.05 -20.08 11.91
C ALA A 259 16.83 -19.50 12.66
N ARG A 260 16.56 -18.18 12.50
CA ARG A 260 15.39 -17.52 13.11
C ARG A 260 14.06 -18.16 12.68
N LEU A 261 13.88 -18.41 11.38
CA LEU A 261 12.65 -18.99 10.83
C LEU A 261 12.44 -20.44 11.29
N ARG A 262 13.51 -21.26 11.33
CA ARG A 262 13.45 -22.64 11.83
C ARG A 262 13.15 -22.69 13.34
N ALA A 263 13.83 -21.88 14.14
CA ALA A 263 13.57 -21.79 15.57
C ALA A 263 12.12 -21.36 15.85
N GLY A 264 11.61 -20.39 15.08
CA GLY A 264 10.21 -19.98 15.12
C GLY A 264 9.25 -21.11 14.79
N ALA A 265 9.48 -21.85 13.71
CA ALA A 265 8.65 -22.98 13.29
C ALA A 265 8.62 -24.09 14.37
N ASP A 266 9.76 -24.40 14.98
CA ASP A 266 9.85 -25.37 16.09
C ASP A 266 9.07 -24.89 17.32
N ALA A 267 9.16 -23.61 17.68
CA ALA A 267 8.43 -23.03 18.80
C ALA A 267 6.89 -23.11 18.64
N LEU A 268 6.38 -23.03 17.40
CA LEU A 268 4.95 -23.14 17.11
C LEU A 268 4.36 -24.52 17.36
N ARG A 269 5.14 -25.59 17.17
CA ARG A 269 4.61 -26.96 17.31
C ARG A 269 3.98 -27.20 18.67
N GLY A 270 4.56 -26.63 19.73
CA GLY A 270 4.03 -26.72 21.09
C GLY A 270 2.78 -25.87 21.36
N GLN A 271 2.41 -24.97 20.45
CA GLN A 271 1.41 -23.93 20.67
C GLN A 271 0.24 -23.97 19.67
N MET A 272 0.24 -24.94 18.75
CA MET A 272 -0.77 -25.03 17.68
C MET A 272 -2.21 -25.09 18.20
N GLN A 273 -2.44 -25.67 19.38
CA GLN A 273 -3.77 -25.82 19.99
C GLN A 273 -4.33 -24.51 20.60
N THR A 274 -3.46 -23.58 20.96
CA THR A 274 -3.84 -22.30 21.58
C THR A 274 -3.70 -21.11 20.64
N LEU A 275 -3.14 -21.35 19.44
CA LEU A 275 -2.99 -20.34 18.41
C LEU A 275 -4.37 -19.86 17.95
N ARG A 276 -4.60 -18.56 18.09
CA ARG A 276 -5.75 -17.89 17.52
C ARG A 276 -5.37 -17.22 16.21
N THR A 277 -6.10 -17.55 15.16
CA THR A 277 -5.89 -16.99 13.83
C THR A 277 -7.10 -16.20 13.36
N VAL A 278 -6.87 -15.22 12.48
CA VAL A 278 -7.86 -14.28 11.96
C VAL A 278 -7.58 -13.99 10.48
N LEU A 279 -8.56 -13.41 9.80
CA LEU A 279 -8.34 -12.67 8.56
C LEU A 279 -7.54 -11.41 8.88
N THR A 280 -6.42 -11.22 8.19
CA THR A 280 -5.59 -10.02 8.29
C THR A 280 -5.64 -9.21 7.01
N HIS A 281 -5.44 -7.90 7.14
CA HIS A 281 -5.20 -6.99 6.02
C HIS A 281 -3.85 -7.26 5.35
N GLY A 282 -2.83 -7.68 6.11
CA GLY A 282 -1.51 -8.03 5.59
C GLY A 282 -0.52 -6.87 5.55
N ASP A 283 -0.99 -5.66 5.30
CA ASP A 283 -0.19 -4.41 5.41
C ASP A 283 -0.95 -3.30 6.12
N PHE A 284 -1.52 -3.59 7.30
CA PHE A 284 -2.29 -2.62 8.08
C PHE A 284 -1.38 -1.52 8.64
N THR A 285 -1.33 -0.39 7.94
CA THR A 285 -0.42 0.73 8.21
C THR A 285 -1.16 2.07 8.12
N PRO A 286 -0.63 3.15 8.71
CA PRO A 286 -1.23 4.47 8.63
C PRO A 286 -1.47 5.00 7.20
N TRP A 287 -0.68 4.57 6.22
CA TRP A 287 -0.81 4.99 4.83
C TRP A 287 -1.76 4.12 3.99
N ASN A 288 -2.29 3.03 4.56
CA ASN A 288 -3.33 2.19 3.97
C ASN A 288 -4.71 2.42 4.62
N ILE A 289 -4.83 3.50 5.39
CA ILE A 289 -6.06 3.89 6.07
C ILE A 289 -6.32 5.40 5.98
N PHE A 290 -7.57 5.79 6.11
CA PHE A 290 -7.96 7.15 6.47
C PHE A 290 -9.25 7.17 7.29
N LEU A 291 -9.48 8.27 7.98
CA LEU A 291 -10.72 8.65 8.63
C LEU A 291 -11.41 9.72 7.79
N ASP A 292 -12.72 9.59 7.63
CA ASP A 292 -13.61 10.64 7.13
C ASP A 292 -14.74 10.90 8.14
N SER A 293 -15.81 11.59 7.72
CA SER A 293 -16.96 11.90 8.57
C SER A 293 -17.78 10.69 9.03
N GLU A 294 -17.70 9.54 8.34
CA GLU A 294 -18.43 8.33 8.72
C GLU A 294 -17.55 7.25 9.34
N GLY A 295 -16.23 7.46 9.42
CA GLY A 295 -15.33 6.62 10.23
C GLY A 295 -14.10 6.12 9.49
N LEU A 296 -13.63 4.93 9.88
CA LEU A 296 -12.42 4.32 9.35
C LEU A 296 -12.67 3.76 7.94
N TYR A 297 -11.72 4.00 7.05
CA TYR A 297 -11.67 3.42 5.72
C TYR A 297 -10.33 2.72 5.53
N VAL A 298 -10.37 1.44 5.13
CA VAL A 298 -9.19 0.57 5.00
C VAL A 298 -9.07 0.07 3.56
N PHE A 299 -7.93 0.29 2.92
CA PHE A 299 -7.70 0.00 1.50
C PHE A 299 -6.33 -0.66 1.29
N ASP A 300 -6.11 -1.18 0.07
CA ASP A 300 -4.90 -1.95 -0.30
C ASP A 300 -4.84 -3.36 0.30
N TRP A 301 -5.90 -4.14 0.02
CA TRP A 301 -6.11 -5.50 0.54
C TRP A 301 -5.35 -6.60 -0.25
N GLU A 302 -4.32 -6.24 -1.01
CA GLU A 302 -3.60 -7.19 -1.89
C GLU A 302 -2.80 -8.25 -1.13
N TYR A 303 -2.45 -7.99 0.13
CA TYR A 303 -1.72 -8.91 1.01
C TYR A 303 -2.60 -9.57 2.06
N ALA A 304 -3.91 -9.44 1.95
CA ALA A 304 -4.82 -9.98 2.93
C ALA A 304 -4.73 -11.51 2.99
N GLN A 305 -4.68 -12.07 4.19
CA GLN A 305 -4.51 -13.51 4.39
C GLN A 305 -5.48 -14.03 5.45
N ASP A 306 -6.09 -15.18 5.18
CA ASP A 306 -6.80 -15.93 6.20
C ASP A 306 -5.82 -16.65 7.12
N ALA A 307 -6.31 -17.02 8.30
CA ALA A 307 -5.62 -17.94 9.19
C ALA A 307 -4.22 -17.44 9.61
N TYR A 308 -4.04 -16.11 9.69
CA TYR A 308 -2.83 -15.48 10.23
C TYR A 308 -2.98 -15.18 11.73
N PRO A 309 -1.87 -15.01 12.48
CA PRO A 309 -1.93 -14.85 13.93
C PRO A 309 -2.74 -13.63 14.35
N LEU A 310 -3.57 -13.77 15.38
CA LEU A 310 -4.21 -12.62 16.03
C LEU A 310 -3.14 -11.60 16.46
N GLY A 311 -3.34 -10.34 16.10
CA GLY A 311 -2.38 -9.27 16.39
C GLY A 311 -1.33 -9.02 15.31
N TYR A 312 -1.31 -9.79 14.22
CA TYR A 312 -0.44 -9.54 13.06
C TYR A 312 -0.55 -8.09 12.56
N ASP A 313 -1.76 -7.64 12.24
CA ASP A 313 -2.01 -6.29 11.76
C ASP A 313 -1.74 -5.21 12.83
N LEU A 314 -1.99 -5.51 14.11
CA LEU A 314 -1.69 -4.56 15.19
C LEU A 314 -0.17 -4.35 15.34
N ALA A 315 0.59 -5.44 15.33
CA ALA A 315 2.05 -5.39 15.33
C ALA A 315 2.57 -4.64 14.10
N ARG A 316 2.00 -4.92 12.91
CA ARG A 316 2.34 -4.20 11.67
C ARG A 316 2.15 -2.70 11.83
N PHE A 317 0.98 -2.28 12.33
CA PHE A 317 0.65 -0.87 12.50
C PHE A 317 1.63 -0.17 13.46
N LEU A 318 1.88 -0.78 14.63
CA LEU A 318 2.76 -0.21 15.65
C LEU A 318 4.23 -0.12 15.20
N LEU A 319 4.69 -1.09 14.40
CA LEU A 319 6.07 -1.17 13.91
C LEU A 319 6.31 -0.41 12.60
N SER A 320 5.24 -0.07 11.87
CA SER A 320 5.30 0.61 10.56
C SER A 320 6.00 1.97 10.59
N ARG A 321 6.11 2.59 11.76
CA ARG A 321 6.80 3.87 11.92
C ARG A 321 8.26 3.67 12.36
N PRO A 322 9.18 4.51 11.86
CA PRO A 322 10.48 4.66 12.48
C PRO A 322 10.30 5.01 13.95
N SER A 323 11.10 4.37 14.80
CA SER A 323 11.10 4.57 16.23
C SER A 323 12.53 4.84 16.67
N GLU A 324 12.72 5.87 17.49
CA GLU A 324 14.00 6.17 18.15
C GLU A 324 14.20 5.34 19.42
N MET A 325 13.16 4.61 19.86
CA MET A 325 13.25 3.71 21.01
C MET A 325 14.26 2.59 20.74
N ALA A 326 15.00 2.19 21.77
CA ALA A 326 15.78 0.97 21.75
C ALA A 326 14.89 -0.23 21.39
N ILE A 327 15.44 -1.20 20.65
CA ILE A 327 14.70 -2.36 20.14
C ILE A 327 13.96 -3.11 21.25
N GLU A 328 14.60 -3.32 22.41
CA GLU A 328 13.99 -3.99 23.56
C GLU A 328 12.77 -3.21 24.09
N THR A 329 12.91 -1.90 24.26
CA THR A 329 11.80 -1.05 24.71
C THR A 329 10.67 -1.01 23.70
N GLN A 330 10.99 -0.99 22.40
CA GLN A 330 9.99 -1.09 21.33
C GLN A 330 9.26 -2.43 21.39
N HIS A 331 9.99 -3.54 21.52
CA HIS A 331 9.43 -4.89 21.65
C HIS A 331 8.47 -4.98 22.84
N GLN A 332 8.90 -4.56 24.03
CA GLN A 332 8.07 -4.58 25.24
C GLN A 332 6.83 -3.68 25.13
N SER A 333 6.95 -2.53 24.47
CA SER A 333 5.82 -1.61 24.25
C SER A 333 4.76 -2.21 23.33
N VAL A 334 5.19 -2.84 22.22
CA VAL A 334 4.27 -3.54 21.31
C VAL A 334 3.62 -4.72 22.00
N LEU A 335 4.40 -5.53 22.72
CA LEU A 335 3.88 -6.67 23.48
C LEU A 335 2.85 -6.25 24.54
N ALA A 336 3.12 -5.19 25.29
CA ALA A 336 2.18 -4.65 26.27
C ALA A 336 0.88 -4.20 25.59
N THR A 337 0.99 -3.45 24.50
CA THR A 337 -0.18 -2.97 23.75
C THR A 337 -1.01 -4.14 23.21
N MET A 338 -0.37 -5.17 22.64
CA MET A 338 -1.07 -6.36 22.14
C MET A 338 -1.77 -7.11 23.28
N SER A 339 -1.05 -7.36 24.38
CA SER A 339 -1.57 -8.01 25.58
C SER A 339 -2.85 -7.34 26.07
N ASP A 340 -2.81 -6.02 26.25
CA ASP A 340 -3.92 -5.27 26.85
C ASP A 340 -5.12 -5.12 25.90
N THR A 341 -4.87 -5.07 24.58
CA THR A 341 -5.92 -4.77 23.60
C THR A 341 -6.60 -6.00 23.01
N LEU A 342 -5.86 -7.11 22.82
CA LEU A 342 -6.32 -8.32 22.12
C LEU A 342 -6.29 -9.59 22.97
N PHE A 343 -5.53 -9.62 24.06
CA PHE A 343 -5.32 -10.84 24.87
C PHE A 343 -5.76 -10.70 26.33
N ASN A 344 -6.61 -9.72 26.65
CA ASN A 344 -7.16 -9.51 28.01
C ASN A 344 -6.07 -9.42 29.11
N GLY A 345 -4.89 -8.91 28.77
CA GLY A 345 -3.75 -8.82 29.70
C GLY A 345 -2.89 -10.09 29.80
N ASP A 346 -3.20 -11.17 29.06
CA ASP A 346 -2.37 -12.36 29.01
C ASP A 346 -1.11 -12.13 28.17
N ARG A 347 -0.04 -11.71 28.85
CA ARG A 347 1.27 -11.46 28.23
C ARG A 347 1.92 -12.72 27.67
N SER A 348 1.60 -13.92 28.19
CA SER A 348 2.20 -15.16 27.70
C SER A 348 1.66 -15.52 26.33
N ILE A 349 0.33 -15.50 26.18
CA ILE A 349 -0.33 -15.76 24.88
C ILE A 349 0.02 -14.65 23.88
N ALA A 350 0.01 -13.38 24.32
CA ALA A 350 0.38 -12.25 23.46
C ALA A 350 1.81 -12.35 22.94
N ARG A 351 2.75 -12.78 23.79
CA ARG A 351 4.17 -12.97 23.45
C ARG A 351 4.31 -13.93 22.27
N ASN A 352 3.64 -15.08 22.33
CA ASN A 352 3.66 -16.09 21.28
C ASN A 352 3.11 -15.58 19.95
N HIS A 353 1.96 -14.91 19.97
CA HIS A 353 1.34 -14.35 18.77
C HIS A 353 2.18 -13.22 18.17
N PHE A 354 2.80 -12.39 19.02
CA PHE A 354 3.67 -11.32 18.55
C PHE A 354 4.91 -11.85 17.85
N HIS A 355 5.58 -12.85 18.41
CA HIS A 355 6.74 -13.47 17.78
C HIS A 355 6.41 -14.11 16.44
N LEU A 356 5.32 -14.86 16.38
CA LEU A 356 4.85 -15.43 15.13
C LEU A 356 4.51 -14.34 14.11
N SER A 357 3.92 -13.23 14.55
CA SER A 357 3.66 -12.09 13.68
C SER A 357 4.95 -11.48 13.12
N LEU A 358 5.99 -11.31 13.93
CA LEU A 358 7.31 -10.83 13.47
C LEU A 358 7.92 -11.76 12.41
N LEU A 359 7.88 -13.07 12.65
CA LEU A 359 8.39 -14.06 11.70
C LEU A 359 7.58 -14.10 10.40
N MET A 360 6.26 -13.97 10.47
CA MET A 360 5.38 -13.89 9.30
C MET A 360 5.60 -12.62 8.49
N HIS A 361 5.83 -11.48 9.14
CA HIS A 361 6.26 -10.26 8.45
C HIS A 361 7.61 -10.46 7.77
N ALA A 362 8.59 -11.01 8.49
CA ALA A 362 9.92 -11.25 7.95
C ALA A 362 9.89 -12.20 6.74
N ALA A 363 9.19 -13.33 6.85
CA ALA A 363 9.01 -14.28 5.75
C ALA A 363 8.44 -13.60 4.50
N PHE A 364 7.41 -12.76 4.66
CA PHE A 364 6.83 -12.01 3.57
C PHE A 364 7.83 -11.04 2.91
N TYR A 365 8.55 -10.25 3.70
CA TYR A 365 9.50 -9.26 3.14
C TYR A 365 10.76 -9.89 2.54
N LEU A 366 11.24 -10.99 3.13
CA LEU A 366 12.33 -11.78 2.58
C LEU A 366 11.94 -12.40 1.24
N GLU A 367 10.78 -13.06 1.16
CA GLU A 367 10.25 -13.61 -0.09
C GLU A 367 10.08 -12.51 -1.15
N ARG A 368 9.48 -11.38 -0.76
CA ARG A 368 9.31 -10.21 -1.63
C ARG A 368 10.65 -9.74 -2.19
N ALA A 369 11.70 -9.64 -1.36
CA ALA A 369 13.03 -9.19 -1.80
C ALA A 369 13.63 -10.08 -2.90
N THR A 370 13.26 -11.36 -2.98
CA THR A 370 13.75 -12.28 -4.02
C THR A 370 13.17 -12.02 -5.41
N LEU A 371 12.08 -11.26 -5.49
CA LEU A 371 11.35 -11.03 -6.75
C LEU A 371 11.99 -9.96 -7.64
N ALA A 372 13.04 -9.27 -7.18
CA ALA A 372 13.83 -8.35 -8.02
C ALA A 372 15.30 -8.35 -7.60
N GLU A 373 16.21 -8.44 -8.58
CA GLU A 373 17.66 -8.66 -8.37
C GLU A 373 18.34 -7.64 -7.45
N ASP A 374 17.86 -6.39 -7.40
CA ASP A 374 18.40 -5.30 -6.57
C ASP A 374 17.50 -4.92 -5.38
N SER A 375 16.49 -5.74 -5.05
CA SER A 375 15.58 -5.42 -3.96
C SER A 375 16.17 -5.84 -2.61
N VAL A 376 16.51 -4.85 -1.79
CA VAL A 376 16.87 -5.07 -0.37
C VAL A 376 15.66 -4.77 0.51
N TRP A 377 15.47 -5.58 1.55
CA TRP A 377 14.52 -5.25 2.61
C TRP A 377 15.17 -4.29 3.60
N ASP A 378 14.83 -3.01 3.52
CA ASP A 378 15.45 -1.95 4.33
C ASP A 378 15.28 -2.15 5.85
N GLU A 379 14.29 -2.92 6.30
CA GLU A 379 14.05 -3.18 7.73
C GLU A 379 14.61 -4.52 8.22
N ASP A 380 15.41 -5.21 7.40
CA ASP A 380 16.01 -6.53 7.68
C ASP A 380 16.68 -6.60 9.06
N ALA A 381 17.64 -5.71 9.31
CA ALA A 381 18.37 -5.67 10.58
C ALA A 381 17.46 -5.36 11.78
N ARG A 382 16.50 -4.45 11.59
CA ARG A 382 15.56 -4.02 12.64
C ARG A 382 14.62 -5.16 13.04
N TYR A 383 14.01 -5.84 12.06
CA TYR A 383 13.14 -6.99 12.32
C TYR A 383 13.92 -8.17 12.87
N GLY A 384 15.15 -8.40 12.40
CA GLY A 384 16.04 -9.39 12.98
C GLY A 384 16.25 -9.15 14.47
N ALA A 385 16.57 -7.91 14.87
CA ALA A 385 16.73 -7.55 16.28
C ALA A 385 15.44 -7.68 17.11
N LEU A 386 14.28 -7.35 16.54
CA LEU A 386 12.98 -7.55 17.19
C LEU A 386 12.66 -9.03 17.41
N VAL A 387 13.02 -9.89 16.46
CA VAL A 387 12.90 -11.35 16.59
C VAL A 387 13.86 -11.88 17.66
N ASP A 388 15.09 -11.37 17.71
CA ASP A 388 16.09 -11.82 18.68
C ASP A 388 15.75 -11.38 20.12
N ALA A 389 15.10 -10.23 20.29
CA ALA A 389 14.56 -9.76 21.58
C ALA A 389 13.53 -10.73 22.18
N PHE A 390 12.93 -11.62 21.36
CA PHE A 390 12.06 -12.68 21.87
C PHE A 390 12.81 -13.81 22.56
N ALA A 391 14.09 -14.05 22.24
CA ALA A 391 14.87 -15.13 22.82
C ALA A 391 15.43 -14.81 24.22
N GLN A 392 15.32 -13.54 24.63
CA GLN A 392 15.66 -13.02 25.95
C GLN A 392 14.41 -12.98 26.86
#